data_AF-A0A847JJD7-F1
#
_entry.id   AF-A0A847JJD7-F1
#
_cell.length_a   1.000
_cell.length_b   1.000
_cell.length_c   1.000
_cell.angle_alpha   90.00
_cell.angle_beta   90.00
_cell.angle_gamma   90.00
#
_symmetry.space_group_name_H-M   'P 1'
#
loop_
_entity.id
_entity.type
_entity.pdbx_description
1 polymer ?
#
loop_
_entity_poly.entity_id
_entity_poly.type
_entity_poly.pdbx_seq_one_letter_code
_entity_poly.pdbx_strand_id
1 'polypeptide(L)'
;AQRFPERFYNIGIAEPCMVDVAVGLALGGLIPFANAFSALLSLRAIEAIRSNICYARTNVKLVAHYAGLSDYKDGPTHHSISDIAIFRSLPGMTLIVPSDATQTAAFVPLMAEKDGPITMRISRGASIAVHKEGEALEIGKAIARRKGKDVGLIACGSMVGRCMAASEILAREGIDAAVLEIHTIKPIDRDSICRVAADAGAIVTAEEHSILGGLGGAVAEVLAEECPTPMARIGISDTFARTAPDTDSLMDAYGLSIDQIVSAAIGVLKKKEKR
;
A
#
# COMPACT_ATOMS: atom_id res chain seq x y z
N ALA A 1 -15.24 17.95 10.80
CA ALA A 1 -15.78 19.20 11.38
C ALA A 1 -17.11 19.02 12.12
N GLN A 2 -18.20 18.52 11.49
CA GLN A 2 -19.56 18.50 12.10
C GLN A 2 -19.64 17.91 13.53
N ARG A 3 -18.99 16.75 13.78
CA ARG A 3 -19.04 16.08 15.10
C ARG A 3 -18.08 16.67 16.15
N PHE A 4 -16.95 17.22 15.71
CA PHE A 4 -15.88 17.74 16.59
C PHE A 4 -15.25 19.00 15.99
N PRO A 5 -15.97 20.14 15.98
CA PRO A 5 -15.50 21.36 15.32
C PRO A 5 -14.23 21.93 15.98
N GLU A 6 -14.16 21.92 17.31
CA GLU A 6 -13.02 22.41 18.10
C GLU A 6 -11.74 21.57 17.95
N ARG A 7 -11.82 20.40 17.29
CA ARG A 7 -10.68 19.50 17.02
C ARG A 7 -10.42 19.35 15.52
N PHE A 8 -10.92 20.27 14.71
CA PHE A 8 -10.74 20.27 13.27
C PHE A 8 -10.14 21.60 12.81
N TYR A 9 -8.93 21.53 12.25
CA TYR A 9 -8.19 22.70 11.78
C TYR A 9 -8.08 22.66 10.26
N ASN A 10 -8.65 23.64 9.57
CA ASN A 10 -8.45 23.83 8.14
C ASN A 10 -7.29 24.80 7.92
N ILE A 11 -6.22 24.31 7.29
CA ILE A 11 -4.97 25.05 7.08
C ILE A 11 -4.89 25.65 5.65
N GLY A 12 -5.93 25.50 4.83
CA GLY A 12 -5.95 25.94 3.43
C GLY A 12 -4.98 25.12 2.55
N ILE A 13 -4.59 25.69 1.40
CA ILE A 13 -3.70 25.06 0.41
C ILE A 13 -2.24 25.27 0.81
N ALA A 14 -1.87 24.72 1.97
CA ALA A 14 -0.57 24.94 2.60
C ALA A 14 -0.09 23.66 3.31
N GLU A 15 0.15 22.59 2.56
CA GLU A 15 0.46 21.27 3.08
C GLU A 15 1.74 21.21 3.94
N PRO A 16 2.84 21.92 3.60
CA PRO A 16 3.98 22.03 4.53
C PRO A 16 3.57 22.69 5.86
N CYS A 17 2.78 23.78 5.82
CA CYS A 17 2.28 24.43 7.03
C CYS A 17 1.34 23.52 7.83
N MET A 18 0.50 22.72 7.16
CA MET A 18 -0.35 21.73 7.81
C MET A 18 0.48 20.70 8.58
N VAL A 19 1.60 20.25 7.99
CA VAL A 19 2.55 19.36 8.66
C VAL A 19 3.14 20.03 9.90
N ASP A 20 3.61 21.28 9.80
CA ASP A 20 4.18 22.00 10.93
C ASP A 20 3.17 22.27 12.06
N VAL A 21 1.93 22.59 11.70
CA VAL A 21 0.83 22.73 12.67
C VAL A 21 0.57 21.39 13.37
N ALA A 22 0.52 20.28 12.62
CA ALA A 22 0.38 18.95 13.21
C ALA A 22 1.55 18.64 14.15
N VAL A 23 2.79 18.95 13.77
CA VAL A 23 3.96 18.79 14.64
C VAL A 23 3.81 19.59 15.93
N GLY A 24 3.39 20.86 15.86
CA GLY A 24 3.13 21.69 17.04
C GLY A 24 2.06 21.10 17.96
N LEU A 25 0.96 20.60 17.40
CA LEU A 25 -0.11 19.92 18.16
C LEU A 25 0.41 18.64 18.84
N ALA A 26 1.23 17.85 18.14
CA ALA A 26 1.83 16.64 18.71
C ALA A 26 2.77 16.97 19.88
N LEU A 27 3.61 17.99 19.75
CA LEU A 27 4.49 18.47 20.83
C LEU A 27 3.69 19.04 22.02
N GLY A 28 2.50 19.56 21.78
CA GLY A 28 1.54 19.98 22.79
C GLY A 28 0.79 18.83 23.49
N GLY A 29 1.11 17.56 23.19
CA GLY A 29 0.51 16.39 23.81
C GLY A 29 -0.76 15.86 23.14
N LEU A 30 -1.10 16.36 21.94
CA LEU A 30 -2.23 15.84 21.15
C LEU A 30 -1.77 14.74 20.18
N ILE A 31 -2.75 14.07 19.55
CA ILE A 31 -2.51 13.05 18.51
C ILE A 31 -3.14 13.55 17.20
N PRO A 32 -2.41 14.34 16.41
CA PRO A 32 -2.94 14.96 15.21
C PRO A 32 -3.01 13.98 14.03
N PHE A 33 -4.16 13.97 13.37
CA PHE A 33 -4.33 13.37 12.05
C PHE A 33 -4.32 14.48 11.00
N ALA A 34 -3.25 14.56 10.21
CA ALA A 34 -3.11 15.48 9.09
C ALA A 34 -3.49 14.76 7.79
N ASN A 35 -4.57 15.22 7.15
CA ASN A 35 -5.13 14.59 5.97
C ASN A 35 -4.98 15.51 4.75
N ALA A 36 -4.35 14.98 3.70
CA ALA A 36 -4.26 15.64 2.39
C ALA A 36 -4.07 14.60 1.28
N PHE A 37 -4.04 15.06 0.03
CA PHE A 37 -3.81 14.19 -1.12
C PHE A 37 -2.40 13.61 -1.02
N SER A 38 -2.27 12.33 -1.35
CA SER A 38 -1.00 11.59 -1.23
C SER A 38 0.08 12.28 -2.04
N ALA A 39 -0.21 12.72 -3.27
CA ALA A 39 0.70 13.50 -4.10
C ALA A 39 1.20 14.79 -3.42
N LEU A 40 0.34 15.49 -2.67
CA LEU A 40 0.73 16.74 -2.00
C LEU A 40 1.58 16.46 -0.75
N LEU A 41 1.27 15.41 0.00
CA LEU A 41 2.12 14.99 1.12
C LEU A 41 3.48 14.47 0.64
N SER A 42 3.50 13.60 -0.37
CA SER A 42 4.70 12.91 -0.82
C SER A 42 5.61 13.78 -1.70
N LEU A 43 5.07 14.78 -2.41
CA LEU A 43 5.85 15.64 -3.30
C LEU A 43 6.07 17.05 -2.73
N ARG A 44 5.04 17.66 -2.15
CA ARG A 44 5.08 19.08 -1.74
C ARG A 44 5.46 19.27 -0.27
N ALA A 45 4.96 18.43 0.63
CA ALA A 45 5.24 18.53 2.07
C ALA A 45 6.40 17.63 2.56
N ILE A 46 7.09 16.95 1.65
CA ILE A 46 8.02 15.86 2.00
C ILE A 46 9.21 16.32 2.86
N GLU A 47 9.72 17.54 2.66
CA GLU A 47 10.82 18.07 3.46
C GLU A 47 10.38 18.26 4.92
N ALA A 48 9.23 18.90 5.15
CA ALA A 48 8.65 19.07 6.48
C ALA A 48 8.35 17.71 7.14
N ILE A 49 7.83 16.73 6.39
CA ILE A 49 7.59 15.38 6.91
C ILE A 49 8.92 14.70 7.30
N ARG A 50 9.96 14.82 6.47
CA ARG A 50 11.27 14.23 6.77
C ARG A 50 11.89 14.84 8.02
N SER A 51 11.94 16.17 8.11
CA SER A 51 12.67 16.89 9.15
C SER A 51 11.87 16.97 10.45
N ASN A 52 10.60 17.34 10.36
CA ASN A 52 9.79 17.71 11.53
C ASN A 52 8.96 16.54 12.08
N ILE A 53 8.74 15.49 11.27
CA ILE A 53 8.09 14.25 11.71
C ILE A 53 9.09 13.12 11.88
N CYS A 54 9.80 12.72 10.83
CA CYS A 54 10.61 11.50 10.86
C CYS A 54 11.88 11.66 11.70
N TYR A 55 12.68 12.69 11.41
CA TYR A 55 13.92 12.95 12.14
C TYR A 55 13.65 13.34 13.60
N ALA A 56 12.69 14.24 13.83
CA ALA A 56 12.29 14.66 15.18
C ALA A 56 11.44 13.63 15.94
N ARG A 57 11.01 12.53 15.29
CA ARG A 57 10.16 11.45 15.83
C ARG A 57 8.87 11.95 16.48
N THR A 58 8.22 12.95 15.88
CA THR A 58 6.98 13.49 16.45
C THR A 58 5.79 12.59 16.14
N ASN A 59 4.82 12.56 17.07
CA ASN A 59 3.68 11.64 17.06
C ASN A 59 2.56 12.09 16.11
N VAL A 60 2.89 12.27 14.83
CA VAL A 60 1.95 12.74 13.79
C VAL A 60 1.44 11.57 12.94
N LYS A 61 0.12 11.57 12.70
CA LYS A 61 -0.56 10.60 11.81
C LYS A 61 -0.89 11.29 10.50
N LEU A 62 -0.27 10.85 9.42
CA LEU A 62 -0.54 11.32 8.07
C LEU A 62 -1.58 10.40 7.43
N VAL A 63 -2.62 10.99 6.85
CA VAL A 63 -3.59 10.28 6.02
C VAL A 63 -3.42 10.78 4.59
N ALA A 64 -2.81 9.95 3.76
CA ALA A 64 -2.46 10.23 2.37
C ALA A 64 -3.56 9.67 1.47
N HIS A 65 -4.57 10.50 1.18
CA HIS A 65 -5.76 10.12 0.42
C HIS A 65 -5.55 10.29 -1.10
N TYR A 66 -6.46 9.81 -1.94
CA TYR A 66 -6.35 9.93 -3.41
C TYR A 66 -5.06 9.29 -3.96
N ALA A 67 -4.60 8.22 -3.33
CA ALA A 67 -3.40 7.55 -3.74
C ALA A 67 -3.59 6.75 -5.04
N GLY A 68 -2.49 6.40 -5.70
CA GLY A 68 -2.51 5.57 -6.91
C GLY A 68 -3.12 6.30 -8.10
N LEU A 69 -4.00 5.60 -8.80
CA LEU A 69 -4.72 6.05 -10.00
C LEU A 69 -6.18 6.43 -9.67
N SER A 70 -6.49 6.54 -8.37
CA SER A 70 -7.86 6.78 -7.91
C SER A 70 -8.43 8.16 -8.23
N ASP A 71 -7.57 9.12 -8.58
CA ASP A 71 -7.97 10.43 -9.11
C ASP A 71 -7.99 10.47 -10.65
N TYR A 72 -8.54 9.39 -11.21
CA TYR A 72 -8.58 9.06 -12.63
C TYR A 72 -9.11 10.16 -13.57
N LYS A 73 -9.86 11.15 -13.07
CA LYS A 73 -10.36 12.29 -13.86
C LYS A 73 -9.35 13.45 -13.94
N ASP A 74 -8.63 13.70 -12.86
CA ASP A 74 -7.73 14.84 -12.73
C ASP A 74 -6.34 14.51 -13.32
N GLY A 75 -6.02 13.22 -13.43
CA GLY A 75 -4.95 12.72 -14.27
C GLY A 75 -3.56 12.76 -13.62
N PRO A 76 -2.48 12.72 -14.41
CA PRO A 76 -1.13 12.42 -13.91
C PRO A 76 -0.55 13.44 -12.93
N THR A 77 -1.10 14.66 -12.87
CA THR A 77 -0.69 15.67 -11.88
C THR A 77 -1.22 15.38 -10.48
N HIS A 78 -2.29 14.59 -10.37
CA HIS A 78 -2.94 14.21 -9.11
C HIS A 78 -2.70 12.75 -8.73
N HIS A 79 -2.39 11.88 -9.70
CA HIS A 79 -2.01 10.50 -9.45
C HIS A 79 -0.78 10.41 -8.52
N SER A 80 -0.86 9.52 -7.54
CA SER A 80 0.21 9.31 -6.56
C SER A 80 0.76 7.90 -6.68
N ILE A 81 1.77 7.77 -7.54
CA ILE A 81 2.35 6.49 -7.97
C ILE A 81 3.81 6.30 -7.51
N SER A 82 4.34 7.25 -6.74
CA SER A 82 5.68 7.25 -6.15
C SER A 82 5.68 7.42 -4.63
N ASP A 83 4.49 7.59 -4.02
CA ASP A 83 4.31 7.87 -2.61
C ASP A 83 4.79 6.74 -1.70
N ILE A 84 4.53 5.47 -2.05
CA ILE A 84 5.05 4.32 -1.29
C ILE A 84 6.58 4.37 -1.27
N ALA A 85 7.22 4.56 -2.42
CA ALA A 85 8.69 4.64 -2.50
C ALA A 85 9.25 5.79 -1.65
N ILE A 86 8.63 6.97 -1.75
CA ILE A 86 9.03 8.17 -1.00
C ILE A 86 8.88 7.94 0.50
N PHE A 87 7.70 7.56 0.99
CA PHE A 87 7.46 7.38 2.42
C PHE A 87 8.25 6.21 3.01
N ARG A 88 8.40 5.11 2.26
CA ARG A 88 9.18 3.94 2.70
C ARG A 88 10.65 4.29 2.91
N SER A 89 11.19 5.22 2.12
CA SER A 89 12.59 5.67 2.28
C SER A 89 12.84 6.49 3.56
N LEU A 90 11.81 7.07 4.17
CA LEU A 90 11.96 7.92 5.36
C LEU A 90 12.24 7.10 6.63
N PRO A 91 13.34 7.37 7.37
CA PRO A 91 13.64 6.65 8.62
C PRO A 91 12.53 6.77 9.67
N GLY A 92 12.23 5.68 10.38
CA GLY A 92 11.24 5.68 11.47
C GLY A 92 9.76 5.76 11.07
N MET A 93 9.45 6.02 9.79
CA MET A 93 8.07 6.05 9.30
C MET A 93 7.43 4.64 9.30
N THR A 94 6.22 4.53 9.85
CA THR A 94 5.33 3.39 9.61
C THR A 94 4.44 3.69 8.40
N LEU A 95 4.39 2.79 7.41
CA LEU A 95 3.60 2.97 6.18
C LEU A 95 2.54 1.87 6.08
N ILE A 96 1.28 2.27 6.13
CA ILE A 96 0.10 1.39 6.05
C ILE A 96 -0.65 1.67 4.73
N VAL A 97 -1.07 0.63 4.03
CA VAL A 97 -1.81 0.65 2.76
C VAL A 97 -3.00 -0.31 2.89
N PRO A 98 -4.10 0.13 3.52
CA PRO A 98 -5.26 -0.73 3.72
C PRO A 98 -5.94 -1.09 2.39
N SER A 99 -6.52 -2.28 2.34
CA SER A 99 -7.08 -2.90 1.14
C SER A 99 -8.51 -2.49 0.82
N ASP A 100 -9.30 -2.19 1.85
CA ASP A 100 -10.70 -1.76 1.72
C ASP A 100 -11.13 -0.83 2.85
N ALA A 101 -12.38 -0.37 2.78
CA ALA A 101 -12.96 0.56 3.75
C ALA A 101 -13.02 -0.02 5.17
N THR A 102 -13.30 -1.33 5.29
CA THR A 102 -13.40 -2.02 6.58
C THR A 102 -12.05 -2.03 7.28
N GLN A 103 -10.99 -2.41 6.56
CA GLN A 103 -9.64 -2.40 7.09
C GLN A 103 -9.14 -0.99 7.39
N THR A 104 -9.48 -0.02 6.55
CA THR A 104 -9.16 1.40 6.76
C THR A 104 -9.74 1.89 8.09
N ALA A 105 -11.02 1.61 8.35
CA ALA A 105 -11.68 2.00 9.59
C ALA A 105 -11.02 1.33 10.82
N ALA A 106 -10.64 0.06 10.69
CA ALA A 106 -9.99 -0.69 11.76
C ALA A 106 -8.55 -0.22 12.07
N PHE A 107 -7.83 0.37 11.11
CA PHE A 107 -6.50 0.95 11.37
C PHE A 107 -6.54 2.30 12.10
N VAL A 108 -7.61 3.09 11.99
CA VAL A 108 -7.70 4.41 12.64
C VAL A 108 -7.41 4.35 14.16
N PRO A 109 -8.06 3.48 14.97
CA PRO A 109 -7.74 3.39 16.40
C PRO A 109 -6.31 2.89 16.64
N LEU A 110 -5.83 1.89 15.88
CA LEU A 110 -4.47 1.37 16.00
C LEU A 110 -3.39 2.43 15.73
N MET A 111 -3.65 3.30 14.73
CA MET A 111 -2.78 4.43 14.44
C MET A 111 -2.77 5.47 15.56
N ALA A 112 -3.91 5.71 16.18
CA ALA A 112 -4.03 6.65 17.29
C ALA A 112 -3.28 6.16 18.54
N GLU A 113 -3.29 4.84 18.79
CA GLU A 113 -2.64 4.22 19.95
C GLU A 113 -1.13 4.04 19.79
N LYS A 114 -0.64 3.82 18.57
CA LYS A 114 0.78 3.62 18.31
C LYS A 114 1.54 4.95 18.32
N ASP A 115 2.56 5.09 19.16
CA ASP A 115 3.44 6.26 19.18
C ASP A 115 4.35 6.36 17.93
N GLY A 116 4.64 7.60 17.53
CA GLY A 116 5.56 7.95 16.45
C GLY A 116 4.93 8.17 15.06
N PRO A 117 5.77 8.41 14.04
CA PRO A 117 5.33 8.71 12.67
C PRO A 117 4.58 7.56 12.01
N ILE A 118 3.37 7.82 11.55
CA ILE A 118 2.59 6.88 10.73
C ILE A 118 2.00 7.60 9.54
N THR A 119 2.07 6.98 8.36
CA THR A 119 1.27 7.38 7.20
C THR A 119 0.37 6.23 6.76
N MET A 120 -0.90 6.54 6.49
CA MET A 120 -1.87 5.61 5.92
C MET A 120 -2.25 6.09 4.52
N ARG A 121 -1.93 5.28 3.51
CA ARG A 121 -2.16 5.53 2.09
C ARG A 121 -3.52 4.95 1.66
N ILE A 122 -4.44 5.81 1.23
CA ILE A 122 -5.81 5.41 0.88
C ILE A 122 -6.13 5.79 -0.57
N SER A 123 -6.66 4.83 -1.31
CA SER A 123 -7.26 5.05 -2.63
C SER A 123 -8.66 5.64 -2.49
N ARG A 124 -9.04 6.60 -3.35
CA ARG A 124 -10.39 7.18 -3.39
C ARG A 124 -11.42 6.20 -3.97
N GLY A 125 -10.99 5.36 -4.91
CA GLY A 125 -11.85 4.42 -5.63
C GLY A 125 -12.32 3.30 -4.71
N ALA A 126 -13.52 2.78 -4.97
CA ALA A 126 -13.95 1.55 -4.32
C ALA A 126 -13.03 0.40 -4.74
N SER A 127 -12.63 -0.44 -3.79
CA SER A 127 -11.92 -1.68 -4.04
C SER A 127 -12.85 -2.89 -3.86
N ILE A 128 -12.45 -4.03 -4.41
CA ILE A 128 -13.09 -5.31 -4.12
C ILE A 128 -12.87 -5.62 -2.64
N ALA A 129 -13.95 -5.62 -1.85
CA ALA A 129 -13.89 -5.87 -0.41
C ALA A 129 -13.38 -7.29 -0.10
N VAL A 130 -12.46 -7.40 0.85
CA VAL A 130 -11.86 -8.68 1.30
C VAL A 130 -11.94 -8.88 2.81
N HIS A 131 -12.23 -7.83 3.58
CA HIS A 131 -12.35 -7.87 5.03
C HIS A 131 -13.79 -7.97 5.51
N LYS A 132 -13.93 -8.54 6.71
CA LYS A 132 -15.16 -8.51 7.51
C LYS A 132 -14.92 -7.66 8.75
N GLU A 133 -15.99 -7.10 9.31
CA GLU A 133 -15.90 -6.39 10.59
C GLU A 133 -15.39 -7.31 11.70
N GLY A 134 -14.55 -6.77 12.58
CA GLY A 134 -14.00 -7.49 13.74
C GLY A 134 -12.80 -8.40 13.45
N GLU A 135 -12.29 -8.43 12.22
CA GLU A 135 -11.03 -9.11 11.91
C GLU A 135 -9.86 -8.43 12.66
N ALA A 136 -9.05 -9.24 13.36
CA ALA A 136 -7.92 -8.72 14.12
C ALA A 136 -6.81 -8.21 13.19
N LEU A 137 -6.29 -7.02 13.47
CA LEU A 137 -5.22 -6.37 12.72
C LEU A 137 -4.06 -6.01 13.65
N GLU A 138 -2.84 -6.20 13.18
CA GLU A 138 -1.61 -5.81 13.87
C GLU A 138 -0.67 -5.10 12.89
N ILE A 139 -0.23 -3.89 13.24
CA ILE A 139 0.71 -3.13 12.40
C ILE A 139 2.01 -3.93 12.23
N GLY A 140 2.37 -4.22 10.98
CA GLY A 140 3.59 -4.98 10.65
C GLY A 140 3.39 -6.49 10.57
N LYS A 141 2.16 -7.01 10.69
CA LYS A 141 1.83 -8.42 10.44
C LYS A 141 1.02 -8.58 9.17
N ALA A 142 1.41 -9.51 8.31
CA ALA A 142 0.69 -9.83 7.08
C ALA A 142 -0.58 -10.63 7.37
N ILE A 143 -1.51 -10.66 6.40
CA ILE A 143 -2.73 -11.49 6.48
C ILE A 143 -2.70 -12.54 5.37
N ALA A 144 -2.71 -13.82 5.76
CA ALA A 144 -2.82 -14.92 4.81
C ALA A 144 -4.29 -15.10 4.39
N ARG A 145 -4.65 -14.53 3.24
CA ARG A 145 -6.01 -14.56 2.70
C ARG A 145 -6.37 -15.91 2.09
N ARG A 146 -5.39 -16.57 1.48
CA ARG A 146 -5.53 -17.88 0.86
C ARG A 146 -4.23 -18.67 0.98
N LYS A 147 -4.31 -19.95 1.31
CA LYS A 147 -3.17 -20.88 1.24
C LYS A 147 -3.05 -21.45 -0.16
N GLY A 148 -1.83 -21.77 -0.58
CA GLY A 148 -1.52 -22.42 -1.84
C GLY A 148 -0.03 -22.75 -1.92
N LYS A 149 0.36 -23.59 -2.89
CA LYS A 149 1.71 -24.18 -2.99
C LYS A 149 2.41 -24.01 -4.34
N ASP A 150 1.71 -23.47 -5.34
CA ASP A 150 2.28 -23.34 -6.67
C ASP A 150 2.88 -21.96 -6.88
N VAL A 151 2.18 -20.91 -6.46
CA VAL A 151 2.62 -19.50 -6.60
C VAL A 151 2.05 -18.63 -5.47
N GLY A 152 2.84 -17.70 -4.96
CA GLY A 152 2.42 -16.73 -3.95
C GLY A 152 2.08 -15.37 -4.57
N LEU A 153 0.83 -14.91 -4.42
CA LEU A 153 0.40 -13.56 -4.79
C LEU A 153 0.49 -12.66 -3.56
N ILE A 154 1.43 -11.71 -3.56
CA ILE A 154 1.67 -10.78 -2.45
C ILE A 154 1.17 -9.39 -2.85
N ALA A 155 0.16 -8.85 -2.18
CA ALA A 155 -0.49 -7.60 -2.58
C ALA A 155 -0.72 -6.64 -1.42
N CYS A 156 -0.92 -5.36 -1.75
CA CYS A 156 -1.35 -4.33 -0.81
C CYS A 156 -2.46 -3.47 -1.43
N GLY A 157 -3.27 -2.83 -0.60
CA GLY A 157 -4.27 -1.88 -1.06
C GLY A 157 -5.33 -2.50 -1.97
N SER A 158 -5.80 -1.72 -2.94
CA SER A 158 -6.82 -2.10 -3.93
C SER A 158 -6.49 -3.38 -4.71
N MET A 159 -5.21 -3.78 -4.77
CA MET A 159 -4.76 -4.98 -5.48
C MET A 159 -5.05 -6.28 -4.76
N VAL A 160 -5.33 -6.28 -3.45
CA VAL A 160 -5.58 -7.53 -2.69
C VAL A 160 -6.83 -8.25 -3.19
N GLY A 161 -7.93 -7.53 -3.39
CA GLY A 161 -9.15 -8.13 -3.94
C GLY A 161 -8.99 -8.62 -5.38
N ARG A 162 -8.16 -7.95 -6.18
CA ARG A 162 -7.78 -8.40 -7.54
C ARG A 162 -6.95 -9.69 -7.50
N CYS A 163 -6.03 -9.82 -6.54
CA CYS A 163 -5.28 -11.07 -6.32
C CYS A 163 -6.18 -12.22 -5.84
N MET A 164 -7.18 -11.96 -5.00
CA MET A 164 -8.18 -12.96 -4.63
C MET A 164 -8.93 -13.46 -5.86
N ALA A 165 -9.41 -12.56 -6.72
CA ALA A 165 -10.08 -12.93 -7.97
C ALA A 165 -9.16 -13.71 -8.93
N ALA A 166 -7.90 -13.29 -9.08
CA ALA A 166 -6.89 -14.00 -9.88
C ALA A 166 -6.65 -15.42 -9.34
N SER A 167 -6.64 -15.59 -8.02
CA SER A 167 -6.42 -16.88 -7.37
C SER A 167 -7.54 -17.89 -7.67
N GLU A 168 -8.78 -17.42 -7.82
CA GLU A 168 -9.94 -18.23 -8.23
C GLU A 168 -9.86 -18.67 -9.69
N ILE A 169 -9.35 -17.80 -10.57
CA ILE A 169 -9.12 -18.13 -11.98
C ILE A 169 -8.01 -19.19 -12.09
N LEU A 170 -6.88 -18.97 -11.43
CA LEU A 170 -5.75 -19.91 -11.37
C LEU A 170 -6.19 -21.28 -10.84
N ALA A 171 -7.06 -21.32 -9.84
CA ALA A 171 -7.58 -22.58 -9.30
C ALA A 171 -8.34 -23.42 -10.34
N ARG A 172 -9.10 -22.76 -11.23
CA ARG A 172 -9.82 -23.42 -12.35
C ARG A 172 -8.85 -23.98 -13.40
N GLU A 173 -7.66 -23.41 -13.49
CA GLU A 173 -6.56 -23.91 -14.32
C GLU A 173 -5.68 -24.94 -13.61
N GLY A 174 -6.05 -25.34 -12.38
CA GLY A 174 -5.30 -26.33 -11.60
C GLY A 174 -4.05 -25.77 -10.90
N ILE A 175 -3.93 -24.44 -10.78
CA ILE A 175 -2.82 -23.75 -10.12
C ILE A 175 -3.26 -23.28 -8.72
N ASP A 176 -2.62 -23.80 -7.69
CA ASP A 176 -2.91 -23.51 -6.29
C ASP A 176 -2.12 -22.28 -5.80
N ALA A 177 -2.72 -21.09 -6.00
CA ALA A 177 -2.13 -19.81 -5.65
C ALA A 177 -2.42 -19.37 -4.20
N ALA A 178 -1.38 -19.15 -3.40
CA ALA A 178 -1.49 -18.46 -2.12
C ALA A 178 -1.74 -16.96 -2.33
N VAL A 179 -2.48 -16.33 -1.42
CA VAL A 179 -2.68 -14.86 -1.41
C VAL A 179 -2.28 -14.33 -0.05
N LEU A 180 -1.26 -13.46 -0.04
CA LEU A 180 -0.74 -12.78 1.14
C LEU A 180 -0.99 -11.28 1.01
N GLU A 181 -1.68 -10.71 1.97
CA GLU A 181 -1.86 -9.28 2.08
C GLU A 181 -0.77 -8.67 2.97
N ILE A 182 -0.08 -7.67 2.42
CA ILE A 182 0.87 -6.82 3.13
C ILE A 182 0.26 -5.42 3.24
N HIS A 183 -0.55 -5.19 4.28
CA HIS A 183 -1.10 -3.87 4.55
C HIS A 183 -0.08 -2.93 5.19
N THR A 184 0.98 -3.44 5.84
CA THR A 184 2.06 -2.60 6.39
C THR A 184 3.32 -2.84 5.57
N ILE A 185 3.64 -1.87 4.72
CA ILE A 185 4.82 -1.91 3.85
C ILE A 185 6.09 -1.63 4.65
N LYS A 186 5.97 -0.88 5.75
CA LYS A 186 7.07 -0.59 6.67
C LYS A 186 6.54 -0.47 8.10
N PRO A 187 7.03 -1.29 9.06
CA PRO A 187 7.89 -2.46 8.85
C PRO A 187 7.15 -3.57 8.09
N ILE A 188 7.85 -4.24 7.18
CA ILE A 188 7.29 -5.35 6.40
C ILE A 188 7.39 -6.67 7.18
N ASP A 189 6.40 -7.53 7.06
CA ASP A 189 6.40 -8.87 7.68
C ASP A 189 7.29 -9.85 6.88
N ARG A 190 8.58 -9.82 7.18
CA ARG A 190 9.60 -10.65 6.50
C ARG A 190 9.31 -12.15 6.65
N ASP A 191 8.91 -12.59 7.85
CA ASP A 191 8.64 -13.99 8.15
C ASP A 191 7.51 -14.55 7.26
N SER A 192 6.41 -13.80 7.14
CA SER A 192 5.27 -14.21 6.31
C SER A 192 5.64 -14.27 4.83
N ILE A 193 6.47 -13.34 4.34
CA ILE A 193 6.98 -13.37 2.96
C ILE A 193 7.83 -14.63 2.73
N CYS A 194 8.79 -14.92 3.62
CA CYS A 194 9.64 -16.10 3.44
C CYS A 194 8.90 -17.42 3.60
N ARG A 195 7.84 -17.49 4.42
CA ARG A 195 6.95 -18.66 4.47
C ARG A 195 6.27 -18.90 3.13
N VAL A 196 5.64 -17.87 2.55
CA VAL A 196 4.99 -18.00 1.23
C VAL A 196 6.01 -18.33 0.14
N ALA A 197 7.21 -17.75 0.21
CA ALA A 197 8.30 -18.04 -0.71
C ALA A 197 8.76 -19.51 -0.62
N ALA A 198 8.91 -20.04 0.59
CA ALA A 198 9.27 -21.43 0.82
C ALA A 198 8.18 -22.42 0.37
N ASP A 199 6.91 -22.11 0.67
CA ASP A 199 5.78 -22.98 0.34
C ASP A 199 5.48 -22.99 -1.17
N ALA A 200 5.51 -21.82 -1.81
CA ALA A 200 5.11 -21.65 -3.19
C ALA A 200 6.28 -21.72 -4.20
N GLY A 201 7.49 -21.34 -3.82
CA GLY A 201 8.68 -21.36 -4.69
C GLY A 201 8.64 -20.40 -5.89
N ALA A 202 7.60 -19.56 -6.02
CA ALA A 202 7.48 -18.49 -7.00
C ALA A 202 6.56 -17.38 -6.47
N ILE A 203 6.90 -16.13 -6.70
CA ILE A 203 6.18 -14.96 -6.15
C ILE A 203 5.71 -14.03 -7.28
N VAL A 204 4.52 -13.46 -7.12
CA VAL A 204 4.04 -12.29 -7.87
C VAL A 204 3.65 -11.22 -6.86
N THR A 205 4.22 -10.03 -6.98
CA THR A 205 3.76 -8.88 -6.18
C THR A 205 2.75 -8.07 -6.96
N ALA A 206 1.75 -7.46 -6.31
CA ALA A 206 0.78 -6.59 -6.97
C ALA A 206 0.51 -5.31 -6.15
N GLU A 207 0.74 -4.15 -6.77
CA GLU A 207 0.54 -2.83 -6.16
C GLU A 207 -0.05 -1.80 -7.13
N GLU A 208 -0.96 -0.96 -6.65
CA GLU A 208 -1.44 0.23 -7.37
C GLU A 208 -0.43 1.38 -7.20
N HIS A 209 0.80 1.14 -7.65
CA HIS A 209 1.96 2.03 -7.51
C HIS A 209 3.01 1.68 -8.57
N SER A 210 4.01 2.53 -8.78
CA SER A 210 5.17 2.17 -9.60
C SER A 210 5.83 0.89 -9.11
N ILE A 211 6.27 0.02 -10.03
CA ILE A 211 7.10 -1.14 -9.67
C ILE A 211 8.43 -0.72 -9.03
N LEU A 212 8.82 0.55 -9.15
CA LEU A 212 10.06 1.11 -8.62
C LEU A 212 9.87 1.58 -7.18
N GLY A 213 10.55 0.93 -6.24
CA GLY A 213 10.63 1.35 -4.83
C GLY A 213 9.41 1.03 -3.96
N GLY A 214 8.32 0.51 -4.55
CA GLY A 214 7.09 0.14 -3.85
C GLY A 214 7.11 -1.23 -3.15
N LEU A 215 5.95 -1.88 -3.04
CA LEU A 215 5.78 -3.23 -2.45
C LEU A 215 6.68 -4.25 -3.13
N GLY A 216 6.71 -4.28 -4.46
CA GLY A 216 7.52 -5.20 -5.25
C GLY A 216 9.01 -5.03 -4.98
N GLY A 217 9.46 -3.80 -4.73
CA GLY A 217 10.83 -3.52 -4.29
C GLY A 217 11.09 -4.04 -2.87
N ALA A 218 10.19 -3.74 -1.93
CA ALA A 218 10.31 -4.18 -0.54
C ALA A 218 10.33 -5.71 -0.40
N VAL A 219 9.48 -6.43 -1.14
CA VAL A 219 9.49 -7.90 -1.18
C VAL A 219 10.78 -8.41 -1.82
N ALA A 220 11.25 -7.79 -2.91
CA ALA A 220 12.50 -8.19 -3.56
C ALA A 220 13.70 -8.08 -2.62
N GLU A 221 13.77 -7.04 -1.79
CA GLU A 221 14.79 -6.88 -0.75
C GLU A 221 14.78 -8.07 0.22
N VAL A 222 13.61 -8.46 0.74
CA VAL A 222 13.47 -9.63 1.64
C VAL A 222 13.88 -10.93 0.95
N LEU A 223 13.39 -11.18 -0.27
CA LEU A 223 13.71 -12.39 -1.01
C LEU A 223 15.21 -12.49 -1.33
N ALA A 224 15.86 -11.37 -1.69
CA ALA A 224 17.28 -11.37 -2.02
C ALA A 224 18.18 -11.64 -0.80
N GLU A 225 17.77 -11.17 0.38
CA GLU A 225 18.54 -11.28 1.62
C GLU A 225 18.32 -12.61 2.35
N GLU A 226 17.10 -13.16 2.31
CA GLU A 226 16.71 -14.26 3.22
C GLU A 226 16.23 -15.52 2.49
N CYS A 227 15.43 -15.38 1.42
CA CYS A 227 14.73 -16.51 0.80
C CYS A 227 14.63 -16.37 -0.73
N PRO A 228 15.75 -16.51 -1.48
CA PRO A 228 15.81 -16.21 -2.91
C PRO A 228 14.81 -17.02 -3.75
N THR A 229 13.81 -16.33 -4.28
CA THR A 229 12.69 -16.96 -4.99
C THR A 229 12.41 -16.21 -6.30
N PRO A 230 12.15 -16.90 -7.43
CA PRO A 230 11.75 -16.24 -8.66
C PRO A 230 10.53 -15.35 -8.44
N MET A 231 10.60 -14.11 -8.92
CA MET A 231 9.50 -13.15 -8.75
C MET A 231 9.12 -12.43 -10.04
N ALA A 232 7.86 -12.01 -10.11
CA ALA A 232 7.35 -11.02 -11.04
C ALA A 232 6.68 -9.87 -10.26
N ARG A 233 6.62 -8.68 -10.86
CA ARG A 233 6.03 -7.48 -10.24
C ARG A 233 4.92 -6.95 -11.13
N ILE A 234 3.72 -6.86 -10.58
CA ILE A 234 2.56 -6.16 -11.12
C ILE A 234 2.50 -4.79 -10.45
N GLY A 235 2.55 -3.75 -11.27
CA GLY A 235 2.58 -2.35 -10.88
C GLY A 235 2.73 -1.49 -12.13
N ILE A 236 2.73 -0.17 -11.94
CA ILE A 236 2.86 0.77 -13.06
C ILE A 236 4.30 0.73 -13.57
N SER A 237 4.47 0.48 -14.87
CA SER A 237 5.76 0.29 -15.53
C SER A 237 6.42 1.63 -15.90
N ASP A 238 6.86 2.38 -14.89
CA ASP A 238 7.64 3.63 -15.03
C ASP A 238 7.07 4.61 -16.06
N THR A 239 5.79 4.93 -15.91
CA THR A 239 5.06 5.81 -16.82
C THR A 239 3.97 6.58 -16.10
N PHE A 240 3.61 7.74 -16.65
CA PHE A 240 2.46 8.49 -16.18
C PHE A 240 1.17 7.95 -16.78
N ALA A 241 0.15 7.82 -15.92
CA ALA A 241 -1.17 7.42 -16.35
C ALA A 241 -1.97 8.57 -16.97
N ARG A 242 -2.83 8.25 -17.94
CA ARG A 242 -3.79 9.19 -18.55
C ARG A 242 -5.05 9.32 -17.70
N THR A 243 -5.96 10.20 -18.09
CA THR A 243 -7.31 10.22 -17.53
C THR A 243 -8.17 9.09 -18.08
N ALA A 244 -9.23 8.74 -17.36
CA ALA A 244 -10.15 7.65 -17.68
C ALA A 244 -11.60 7.95 -17.25
N PRO A 245 -12.59 7.13 -17.63
CA PRO A 245 -13.96 7.23 -17.11
C PRO A 245 -14.12 6.69 -15.68
N ASP A 246 -13.25 5.78 -15.25
CA ASP A 246 -13.26 5.15 -13.93
C ASP A 246 -11.87 4.62 -13.54
N THR A 247 -11.70 4.26 -12.26
CA THR A 247 -10.42 3.78 -11.72
C THR A 247 -10.05 2.38 -12.23
N ASP A 248 -11.01 1.47 -12.37
CA ASP A 248 -10.73 0.08 -12.73
C ASP A 248 -10.25 -0.05 -14.18
N SER A 249 -10.90 0.64 -15.11
CA SER A 249 -10.48 0.69 -16.51
C SER A 249 -9.09 1.32 -16.68
N LEU A 250 -8.78 2.33 -15.86
CA LEU A 250 -7.44 2.94 -15.84
C LEU A 250 -6.39 1.96 -15.29
N MET A 251 -6.68 1.30 -14.18
CA MET A 251 -5.80 0.29 -13.60
C MET A 251 -5.52 -0.84 -14.60
N ASP A 252 -6.54 -1.35 -15.28
CA ASP A 252 -6.41 -2.41 -16.28
C ASP A 252 -5.54 -1.96 -17.47
N ALA A 253 -5.77 -0.75 -17.99
CA ALA A 253 -4.99 -0.18 -19.09
C ALA A 253 -3.50 0.00 -18.75
N TYR A 254 -3.16 0.08 -17.46
CA TYR A 254 -1.79 0.22 -16.95
C TYR A 254 -1.22 -1.07 -16.34
N GLY A 255 -1.81 -2.22 -16.69
CA GLY A 255 -1.24 -3.53 -16.39
C GLY A 255 -1.60 -4.08 -15.00
N LEU A 256 -2.60 -3.51 -14.35
CA LEU A 256 -3.06 -3.91 -13.01
C LEU A 256 -4.33 -4.76 -13.06
N SER A 257 -4.66 -5.34 -14.21
CA SER A 257 -5.82 -6.20 -14.36
C SER A 257 -5.64 -7.57 -13.69
N ILE A 258 -6.76 -8.22 -13.38
CA ILE A 258 -6.78 -9.59 -12.87
C ILE A 258 -6.06 -10.53 -13.86
N ASP A 259 -6.33 -10.39 -15.16
CA ASP A 259 -5.70 -11.19 -16.20
C ASP A 259 -4.18 -11.02 -16.26
N GLN A 260 -3.67 -9.82 -15.96
CA GLN A 260 -2.23 -9.59 -15.87
C GLN A 260 -1.60 -10.27 -14.66
N ILE A 261 -2.30 -10.30 -13.53
CA ILE A 261 -1.86 -11.06 -12.34
C ILE A 261 -1.79 -12.56 -12.68
N VAL A 262 -2.83 -13.11 -13.31
CA VAL A 262 -2.88 -14.52 -13.76
C VAL A 262 -1.73 -14.81 -14.73
N SER A 263 -1.55 -13.96 -15.75
CA SER A 263 -0.49 -14.10 -16.74
C SER A 263 0.90 -14.06 -16.11
N ALA A 264 1.13 -13.17 -15.14
CA ALA A 264 2.40 -13.09 -14.41
C ALA A 264 2.64 -14.32 -13.52
N ALA A 265 1.60 -14.86 -12.89
CA ALA A 265 1.68 -16.08 -12.09
C ALA A 265 2.11 -17.29 -12.94
N ILE A 266 1.43 -17.50 -14.08
CA ILE A 266 1.80 -18.54 -15.05
C ILE A 266 3.21 -18.30 -15.60
N GLY A 267 3.56 -17.04 -15.87
CA GLY A 267 4.88 -16.66 -16.36
C GLY A 267 6.03 -16.94 -15.38
N VAL A 268 5.83 -16.68 -14.08
CA VAL A 268 6.86 -16.92 -13.06
C VAL A 268 7.03 -18.40 -12.73
N LEU A 269 5.96 -19.19 -12.81
CA LEU A 269 6.03 -20.65 -12.66
C LEU A 269 6.97 -21.30 -13.69
N LYS A 270 6.94 -20.84 -14.94
CA LYS A 270 7.89 -21.30 -15.98
C LYS A 270 9.36 -20.97 -15.67
N LYS A 271 9.64 -19.99 -14.80
CA LYS A 271 10.99 -19.69 -14.33
C LYS A 271 11.41 -20.62 -13.18
N LYS A 272 10.45 -21.04 -12.34
CA LYS A 272 10.65 -22.03 -11.26
C LYS A 272 11.07 -23.38 -11.84
N GLU A 273 10.43 -23.84 -12.91
CA GLU A 273 10.74 -25.12 -13.58
C GLU A 273 12.13 -25.18 -14.25
N LYS A 274 12.75 -24.02 -14.49
CA LYS A 274 14.08 -23.93 -15.15
C LYS A 274 15.26 -23.88 -14.17
N ARG A 275 14.99 -23.83 -12.87
CA ARG A 275 15.99 -23.83 -11.79
C ARG A 275 16.08 -25.21 -11.16
#